data_AF-J0Q1H1-F1
#
_entry.id   AF-J0Q1H1-F1
#
_cell.length_a   1.000
_cell.length_b   1.000
_cell.length_c   1.000
_cell.angle_alpha   90.00
_cell.angle_beta   90.00
_cell.angle_gamma   90.00
#
_symmetry.space_group_name_H-M   'P 1'
#
loop_
_entity.id
_entity.type
_entity.pdbx_description
1 polymer ?
#
loop_
_entity_poly.entity_id
_entity_poly.type
_entity_poly.pdbx_seq_one_letter_code
_entity_poly.pdbx_strand_id
1 'polypeptide(L)'
;MKTIERKREKQPEAIIPYVRHVNKHVIALESRALMTVVKLEGINFETADIIDLNVLHEQLNNLFKNIADERIAIYSHIIRKRETIYPDGTFRSAFAKQLDDKYRERMVSQELYRNDLYLSILWNPHVDKADKLADFFKRLGKAKQEKTEVDKESIHKLEDVTTDVIQNLQRYGAKKLSLYEHEGNVFSQQSEFIHQLVGERRERIPPTWGTIASSVYSDRLIFGKKIIEIRHEAGWRFAGMFGWKEYPAKTKAGMTDGLLTLPFEFIFTQSFVFKSKTLPSRLWGANKIKWSMLETAPVHKF
;
A
#
# COMPACT_ATOMS: atom_id res chain seq x y z
N MET A 1 -31.91 35.11 8.76
CA MET A 1 -31.91 33.65 8.53
C MET A 1 -30.57 33.29 7.90
N LYS A 2 -29.58 32.80 8.66
CA LYS A 2 -28.27 32.44 8.12
C LYS A 2 -28.42 31.14 7.34
N THR A 3 -28.36 31.22 6.01
CA THR A 3 -28.25 30.06 5.13
C THR A 3 -26.99 29.30 5.53
N ILE A 4 -27.16 28.15 6.18
CA ILE A 4 -26.06 27.21 6.41
C ILE A 4 -25.71 26.67 5.02
N GLU A 5 -24.68 27.22 4.40
CA GLU A 5 -24.10 26.62 3.20
C GLU A 5 -23.72 25.18 3.54
N ARG A 6 -24.50 24.22 3.03
CA ARG A 6 -24.11 22.81 3.05
C ARG A 6 -22.85 22.70 2.21
N LYS A 7 -21.71 22.57 2.88
CA LYS A 7 -20.42 22.31 2.24
C LYS A 7 -20.58 21.07 1.36
N ARG A 8 -20.51 21.24 0.04
CA ARG A 8 -20.60 20.13 -0.91
C ARG A 8 -19.55 19.10 -0.55
N GLU A 9 -19.91 17.83 -0.60
CA GLU A 9 -18.95 16.75 -0.41
C GLU A 9 -17.88 16.84 -1.50
N LYS A 10 -16.63 16.62 -1.11
CA LYS A 10 -15.53 16.61 -2.05
C LYS A 10 -15.69 15.39 -2.96
N GLN A 11 -15.41 15.59 -4.24
CA GLN A 11 -15.35 14.48 -5.19
C GLN A 11 -14.18 13.55 -4.83
N PRO A 12 -14.27 12.24 -5.15
CA PRO A 12 -13.23 11.26 -4.85
C PRO A 12 -11.84 11.67 -5.34
N GLU A 13 -11.78 12.27 -6.53
CA GLU A 13 -10.55 12.73 -7.19
C GLU A 13 -9.82 13.81 -6.38
N ALA A 14 -10.51 14.53 -5.50
CA ALA A 14 -9.89 15.55 -4.65
C ALA A 14 -9.19 14.96 -3.42
N ILE A 15 -9.32 13.67 -3.17
CA ILE A 15 -8.80 12.98 -1.97
C ILE A 15 -7.94 11.78 -2.36
N ILE A 16 -8.34 11.03 -3.39
CA ILE A 16 -7.68 9.81 -3.84
C ILE A 16 -6.79 10.14 -5.04
N PRO A 17 -5.46 10.03 -4.93
CA PRO A 17 -4.53 10.55 -5.93
C PRO A 17 -4.34 9.64 -7.15
N TYR A 18 -5.06 8.51 -7.24
CA TYR A 18 -4.87 7.52 -8.30
C TYR A 18 -5.71 7.85 -9.54
N VAL A 19 -5.05 8.07 -10.67
CA VAL A 19 -5.70 8.62 -11.86
C VAL A 19 -6.05 7.53 -12.86
N ARG A 20 -5.07 6.80 -13.40
CA ARG A 20 -5.33 5.83 -14.48
C ARG A 20 -4.23 4.78 -14.59
N HIS A 21 -4.55 3.68 -15.24
CA HIS A 21 -3.54 2.73 -15.71
C HIS A 21 -2.72 3.34 -16.85
N VAL A 22 -1.40 3.20 -16.76
CA VAL A 22 -0.48 3.50 -17.87
C VAL A 22 -0.23 2.24 -18.69
N ASN A 23 -0.14 1.10 -18.01
CA ASN A 23 -0.14 -0.23 -18.61
C ASN A 23 -0.83 -1.22 -17.64
N LYS A 24 -0.75 -2.52 -17.93
CA LYS A 24 -1.37 -3.56 -17.10
C LYS A 24 -0.86 -3.62 -15.65
N HIS A 25 0.32 -3.09 -15.35
CA HIS A 25 0.98 -3.17 -14.04
C HIS A 25 1.14 -1.82 -13.33
N VAL A 26 1.27 -0.74 -14.09
CA VAL A 26 1.63 0.60 -13.61
C VAL A 26 0.42 1.51 -13.65
N ILE A 27 0.22 2.26 -12.57
CA ILE A 27 -0.77 3.35 -12.49
C ILE A 27 -0.08 4.70 -12.35
N ALA A 28 -0.69 5.73 -12.92
CA ALA A 28 -0.27 7.12 -12.76
C ALA A 28 -1.09 7.80 -11.66
N LEU A 29 -0.40 8.59 -10.85
CA LEU A 29 -0.99 9.43 -9.81
C LEU A 29 -1.14 10.88 -10.30
N GLU A 30 -1.96 11.68 -9.61
CA GLU A 30 -2.18 13.10 -9.88
C GLU A 30 -0.87 13.91 -9.85
N SER A 31 0.05 13.52 -8.96
CA SER A 31 1.40 14.10 -8.85
C SER A 31 2.33 13.81 -10.04
N ARG A 32 1.85 13.04 -11.02
CA ARG A 32 2.63 12.41 -12.11
C ARG A 32 3.62 11.35 -11.63
N ALA A 33 3.55 10.94 -10.37
CA ALA A 33 4.24 9.75 -9.91
C ALA A 33 3.65 8.50 -10.58
N LEU A 34 4.48 7.49 -10.75
CA LEU A 34 4.07 6.16 -11.21
C LEU A 34 4.09 5.21 -10.03
N MET A 35 3.18 4.24 -10.01
CA MET A 35 3.10 3.25 -8.94
C MET A 35 2.88 1.85 -9.51
N THR A 36 3.61 0.90 -8.95
CA THR A 36 3.37 -0.53 -9.09
C THR A 36 3.11 -1.13 -7.72
N VAL A 37 2.26 -2.17 -7.65
CA VAL A 37 1.95 -2.87 -6.42
C VAL A 37 2.36 -4.33 -6.55
N VAL A 38 2.99 -4.86 -5.51
CA VAL A 38 3.39 -6.27 -5.38
C VAL A 38 2.67 -6.86 -4.17
N LYS A 39 1.99 -7.99 -4.34
CA LYS A 39 1.44 -8.79 -3.25
C LYS A 39 2.49 -9.80 -2.78
N LEU A 40 2.60 -10.00 -1.47
CA LEU A 40 3.45 -11.01 -0.86
C LEU A 40 2.57 -12.04 -0.15
N GLU A 41 2.97 -13.31 -0.21
CA GLU A 41 2.37 -14.39 0.59
C GLU A 41 2.96 -14.39 2.00
N GLY A 42 4.18 -13.89 2.16
CA GLY A 42 4.89 -13.83 3.43
C GLY A 42 5.58 -15.14 3.76
N ILE A 43 6.12 -15.22 4.98
CA ILE A 43 6.76 -16.41 5.53
C ILE A 43 6.20 -16.66 6.92
N ASN A 44 6.12 -17.92 7.33
CA ASN A 44 5.73 -18.25 8.70
C ASN A 44 6.95 -18.09 9.61
N PHE A 45 7.02 -16.96 10.32
CA PHE A 45 8.16 -16.63 11.19
C PHE A 45 8.15 -17.42 12.51
N GLU A 46 6.99 -17.92 12.97
CA GLU A 46 6.88 -18.61 14.27
C GLU A 46 7.59 -19.98 14.27
N THR A 47 7.74 -20.58 13.10
CA THR A 47 8.34 -21.90 12.90
C THR A 47 9.73 -21.85 12.24
N ALA A 48 10.19 -20.64 11.91
CA ALA A 48 11.48 -20.43 11.27
C ALA A 48 12.60 -20.32 12.32
N ASP A 49 13.79 -20.79 11.97
CA ASP A 49 14.98 -20.58 12.80
C ASP A 49 15.33 -19.08 12.83
N ILE A 50 15.80 -18.60 13.99
CA ILE A 50 16.29 -17.23 14.17
C ILE A 50 17.41 -16.91 13.18
N ILE A 51 18.28 -17.88 12.87
CA ILE A 51 19.37 -17.68 11.90
C ILE A 51 18.78 -17.38 10.52
N ASP A 52 17.79 -18.18 10.08
CA ASP A 52 17.12 -17.98 8.81
C ASP A 52 16.41 -16.62 8.74
N LEU A 53 15.73 -16.23 9.83
CA LEU A 53 15.09 -14.92 9.94
C LEU A 53 16.09 -13.78 9.81
N ASN A 54 17.27 -13.89 10.42
CA ASN A 54 18.31 -12.87 10.30
C ASN A 54 18.86 -12.76 8.87
N VAL A 55 19.10 -13.88 8.20
CA VAL A 55 19.52 -13.89 6.79
C VAL A 55 18.48 -13.17 5.92
N LEU A 56 17.20 -13.42 6.17
CA LEU A 56 16.10 -12.77 5.47
C LEU A 56 16.06 -11.25 5.71
N HIS A 57 16.29 -10.81 6.95
CA HIS A 57 16.42 -9.39 7.26
C HIS A 57 17.62 -8.74 6.57
N GLU A 58 18.76 -9.43 6.51
CA GLU A 58 19.95 -8.94 5.78
C GLU A 58 19.69 -8.82 4.28
N GLN A 59 19.02 -9.81 3.68
CA GLN A 59 18.61 -9.78 2.27
C GLN A 59 17.69 -8.59 1.99
N LEU A 60 16.68 -8.34 2.83
CA LEU A 60 15.79 -7.19 2.69
C LEU A 60 16.55 -5.86 2.83
N ASN A 61 17.48 -5.77 3.79
CA ASN A 61 18.32 -4.57 3.94
C ASN A 61 19.21 -4.33 2.72
N ASN A 62 19.78 -5.38 2.13
CA ASN A 62 20.59 -5.27 0.92
C ASN A 62 19.75 -4.90 -0.30
N LEU A 63 18.53 -5.44 -0.42
CA LEU A 63 17.57 -5.02 -1.44
C LEU A 63 17.32 -3.51 -1.39
N PHE A 64 17.01 -2.98 -0.20
CA PHE A 64 16.76 -1.53 -0.05
C PHE A 64 17.98 -0.71 -0.43
N LYS A 65 19.20 -1.14 -0.08
CA LYS A 65 20.43 -0.45 -0.49
C LYS A 65 20.63 -0.48 -2.01
N ASN A 66 20.31 -1.59 -2.66
CA ASN A 66 20.51 -1.77 -4.10
C ASN A 66 19.56 -0.90 -4.94
N ILE A 67 18.30 -0.76 -4.51
CA ILE A 67 17.29 0.05 -5.21
C ILE A 67 17.25 1.51 -4.72
N ALA A 68 18.27 1.97 -4.00
CA ALA A 68 18.27 3.29 -3.38
C ALA A 68 18.39 4.41 -4.43
N ASP A 69 17.28 5.10 -4.71
CA ASP A 69 17.20 6.29 -5.56
C ASP A 69 16.24 7.30 -4.91
N GLU A 70 16.58 8.58 -4.88
CA GLU A 70 15.73 9.62 -4.25
C GLU A 70 14.33 9.71 -4.89
N ARG A 71 14.19 9.27 -6.14
CA ARG A 71 12.92 9.21 -6.88
C ARG A 71 12.06 8.03 -6.45
N ILE A 72 12.61 7.02 -5.78
CA ILE A 72 11.87 5.84 -5.35
C ILE A 72 11.30 6.06 -3.95
N ALA A 73 10.04 5.70 -3.78
CA ALA A 73 9.41 5.55 -2.48
C ALA A 73 8.74 4.18 -2.40
N ILE A 74 8.86 3.55 -1.23
CA ILE A 74 8.33 2.22 -0.97
C ILE A 74 7.33 2.33 0.16
N TYR A 75 6.14 1.76 -0.02
CA TYR A 75 5.12 1.66 1.02
C TYR A 75 4.85 0.20 1.30
N SER A 76 5.00 -0.22 2.56
CA SER A 76 4.55 -1.54 3.01
C SER A 76 3.15 -1.39 3.59
N HIS A 77 2.29 -2.35 3.27
CA HIS A 77 0.93 -2.40 3.77
C HIS A 77 0.65 -3.80 4.32
N ILE A 78 0.14 -3.84 5.55
CA ILE A 78 -0.45 -5.03 6.15
C ILE A 78 -1.94 -4.78 6.27
N ILE A 79 -2.72 -5.54 5.52
CA ILE A 79 -4.19 -5.51 5.59
C ILE A 79 -4.61 -6.73 6.40
N ARG A 80 -4.94 -6.52 7.67
CA ARG A 80 -5.46 -7.56 8.56
C ARG A 80 -6.97 -7.56 8.51
N LYS A 81 -7.55 -8.69 8.14
CA LYS A 81 -8.99 -8.91 8.09
C LYS A 81 -9.39 -10.16 8.83
N ARG A 82 -10.61 -10.17 9.34
CA ARG A 82 -11.21 -11.39 9.87
C ARG A 82 -11.49 -12.34 8.71
N GLU A 83 -11.01 -13.57 8.83
CA GLU A 83 -11.27 -14.64 7.86
C GLU A 83 -12.44 -15.47 8.37
N THR A 84 -13.52 -15.50 7.60
CA THR A 84 -14.71 -16.30 7.89
C THR A 84 -14.95 -17.37 6.82
N ILE A 85 -14.14 -17.39 5.76
CA ILE A 85 -14.29 -18.32 4.65
C ILE A 85 -13.51 -19.59 4.97
N TYR A 86 -14.24 -20.70 5.11
CA TYR A 86 -13.67 -22.03 5.20
C TYR A 86 -13.75 -22.71 3.82
N PRO A 87 -12.66 -23.32 3.32
CA PRO A 87 -12.65 -23.92 1.99
C PRO A 87 -13.61 -25.11 1.88
N ASP A 88 -14.25 -25.27 0.72
CA ASP A 88 -15.06 -26.45 0.46
C ASP A 88 -14.18 -27.65 0.10
N GLY A 89 -14.54 -28.81 0.65
CA GLY A 89 -13.82 -30.06 0.45
C GLY A 89 -14.74 -31.16 -0.06
N THR A 90 -14.22 -32.00 -0.96
CA THR A 90 -14.91 -33.23 -1.38
C THR A 90 -14.28 -34.41 -0.66
N PHE A 91 -15.09 -35.13 0.14
CA PHE A 91 -14.61 -36.22 0.98
C PHE A 91 -15.29 -37.53 0.58
N ARG A 92 -14.49 -38.59 0.38
CA ARG A 92 -14.99 -39.93 0.05
C ARG A 92 -15.58 -40.68 1.26
N SER A 93 -15.11 -40.36 2.48
CA SER A 93 -15.51 -41.04 3.72
C SER A 93 -16.51 -40.19 4.51
N ALA A 94 -17.54 -40.84 5.06
CA ALA A 94 -18.50 -40.20 5.95
C ALA A 94 -17.83 -39.62 7.22
N PHE A 95 -16.81 -40.31 7.75
CA PHE A 95 -16.05 -39.80 8.90
C PHE A 95 -15.28 -38.52 8.55
N ALA A 96 -14.61 -38.49 7.39
CA ALA A 96 -13.86 -37.31 6.96
C ALA A 96 -14.77 -36.10 6.74
N LYS A 97 -15.97 -36.33 6.19
CA LYS A 97 -17.00 -35.28 6.06
C LYS A 97 -17.45 -34.76 7.44
N GLN A 98 -17.78 -35.64 8.37
CA GLN A 98 -18.18 -35.24 9.73
C GLN A 98 -17.06 -34.49 10.48
N LEU A 99 -15.80 -34.87 10.26
CA LEU A 99 -14.65 -34.18 10.82
C LEU A 99 -14.50 -32.78 10.22
N ASP A 100 -14.65 -32.64 8.90
CA ASP A 100 -14.63 -31.33 8.22
C ASP A 100 -15.75 -30.42 8.70
N ASP A 101 -16.99 -30.94 8.81
CA ASP A 101 -18.15 -30.18 9.26
C ASP A 101 -17.94 -29.63 10.68
N LYS A 102 -17.47 -30.46 11.62
CA LYS A 102 -17.14 -30.02 12.99
C LYS A 102 -15.98 -29.04 13.04
N TYR A 103 -14.96 -29.23 12.20
CA TYR A 103 -13.81 -28.34 12.15
C TYR A 103 -14.20 -26.97 11.56
N ARG A 104 -15.04 -26.95 10.52
CA ARG A 104 -15.65 -25.75 9.94
C ARG A 104 -16.44 -24.97 10.97
N GLU A 105 -17.33 -25.63 11.72
CA GLU A 105 -18.10 -24.99 12.81
C GLU A 105 -17.18 -24.33 13.84
N ARG A 106 -16.13 -25.03 14.28
CA ARG A 106 -15.16 -24.49 15.23
C ARG A 106 -14.41 -23.30 14.63
N MET A 107 -13.91 -23.40 13.41
CA MET A 107 -13.16 -22.33 12.73
C MET A 107 -14.00 -21.06 12.58
N VAL A 108 -15.26 -21.19 12.15
CA VAL A 108 -16.19 -20.06 12.00
C VAL A 108 -16.50 -19.41 13.35
N SER A 109 -16.52 -20.19 14.44
CA SER A 109 -16.71 -19.66 15.80
C SER A 109 -15.51 -18.88 16.33
N GLN A 110 -14.30 -19.13 15.82
CA GLN A 110 -13.09 -18.45 16.24
C GLN A 110 -12.91 -17.10 15.51
N GLU A 111 -12.20 -16.18 16.14
CA GLU A 111 -11.77 -14.94 15.51
C GLU A 111 -10.43 -15.16 14.81
N LEU A 112 -10.49 -15.80 13.65
CA LEU A 112 -9.33 -15.98 12.80
C LEU A 112 -9.09 -14.73 11.97
N TYR A 113 -7.82 -14.35 11.88
CA TYR A 113 -7.40 -13.19 11.10
C TYR A 113 -6.36 -13.60 10.08
N ARG A 114 -6.50 -13.03 8.89
CA ARG A 114 -5.55 -13.15 7.79
C ARG A 114 -4.85 -11.83 7.58
N ASN A 115 -3.52 -11.88 7.43
CA ASN A 115 -2.70 -10.74 7.08
C ASN A 115 -2.34 -10.82 5.60
N ASP A 116 -2.89 -9.92 4.78
CA ASP A 116 -2.46 -9.76 3.41
C ASP A 116 -1.37 -8.67 3.34
N LEU A 117 -0.25 -9.00 2.69
CA LEU A 117 0.94 -8.15 2.62
C LEU A 117 1.06 -7.55 1.22
N TYR A 118 1.22 -6.23 1.15
CA TYR A 118 1.44 -5.51 -0.11
C TYR A 118 2.62 -4.55 -0.01
N LEU A 119 3.30 -4.38 -1.13
CA LEU A 119 4.36 -3.40 -1.33
C LEU A 119 3.99 -2.50 -2.50
N SER A 120 3.81 -1.21 -2.25
CA SER A 120 3.63 -0.21 -3.30
C SER A 120 4.98 0.46 -3.58
N ILE A 121 5.46 0.36 -4.81
CA ILE A 121 6.71 0.97 -5.29
C ILE A 121 6.31 2.17 -6.14
N LEU A 122 6.74 3.35 -5.74
CA LEU A 122 6.45 4.60 -6.43
C LEU A 122 7.73 5.16 -7.05
N TRP A 123 7.58 5.67 -8.27
CA TRP A 123 8.59 6.47 -8.95
C TRP A 123 8.10 7.91 -9.06
N ASN A 124 8.80 8.82 -8.39
CA ASN A 124 8.56 10.26 -8.41
C ASN A 124 9.51 10.92 -9.41
N PRO A 125 9.05 11.32 -10.61
CA PRO A 125 9.92 11.91 -11.63
C PRO A 125 10.47 13.30 -11.27
N HIS A 126 10.06 13.87 -10.13
CA HIS A 126 10.23 15.30 -9.83
C HIS A 126 11.13 15.62 -8.63
N VAL A 127 11.99 14.70 -8.20
CA VAL A 127 12.89 14.93 -7.06
C VAL A 127 14.03 15.92 -7.35
N ASP A 128 14.19 16.34 -8.62
CA ASP A 128 15.06 17.47 -8.97
C ASP A 128 14.47 18.81 -8.53
N LYS A 129 14.87 19.14 -7.29
CA LYS A 129 15.32 20.40 -6.69
C LYS A 129 14.91 21.70 -7.43
N ALA A 130 14.16 22.55 -6.73
CA ALA A 130 14.09 24.01 -6.92
C ALA A 130 13.49 24.60 -8.21
N ASP A 131 13.41 23.90 -9.34
CA ASP A 131 12.95 24.53 -10.62
C ASP A 131 11.43 24.54 -10.85
N LYS A 132 10.61 23.88 -10.03
CA LYS A 132 9.20 23.65 -10.37
C LYS A 132 8.18 24.69 -9.95
N LEU A 133 8.50 25.64 -9.08
CA LEU A 133 7.56 26.72 -8.81
C LEU A 133 7.41 27.64 -10.04
N ALA A 134 8.49 27.85 -10.81
CA ALA A 134 8.44 28.61 -12.07
C ALA A 134 7.68 27.85 -13.19
N ASP A 135 7.85 26.53 -13.27
CA ASP A 135 7.15 25.68 -14.25
C ASP A 135 5.68 25.45 -13.91
N PHE A 136 5.30 25.46 -12.62
CA PHE A 136 3.92 25.33 -12.18
C PHE A 136 3.06 26.50 -12.69
N PHE A 137 3.58 27.73 -12.60
CA PHE A 137 2.90 28.92 -13.13
C PHE A 137 2.92 29.00 -14.66
N LYS A 138 3.98 28.54 -15.34
CA LYS A 138 4.02 28.51 -16.82
C LYS A 138 3.12 27.43 -17.43
N ARG A 139 2.88 26.31 -16.74
CA ARG A 139 2.10 25.17 -17.28
C ARG A 139 0.59 25.28 -17.07
N LEU A 140 0.11 26.09 -16.12
CA LEU A 140 -1.31 26.39 -15.97
C LEU A 140 -1.92 27.09 -17.20
N GLY A 141 -1.09 27.81 -17.98
CA GLY A 141 -1.50 28.44 -19.24
C GLY A 141 -1.49 27.53 -20.49
N LYS A 142 -0.83 26.35 -20.43
CA LYS A 142 -0.67 25.44 -21.59
C LYS A 142 -1.41 24.10 -21.48
N ALA A 143 -2.05 23.83 -20.34
CA ALA A 143 -2.72 22.56 -20.04
C ALA A 143 -3.98 22.24 -20.88
N LYS A 144 -4.30 23.05 -21.91
CA LYS A 144 -5.42 22.78 -22.83
C LYS A 144 -5.00 22.09 -24.14
N GLN A 145 -3.70 21.91 -24.42
CA GLN A 145 -3.27 21.41 -25.75
C GLN A 145 -2.21 20.29 -25.83
N GLU A 146 -1.56 19.86 -24.76
CA GLU A 146 -0.62 18.73 -24.83
C GLU A 146 -1.06 17.57 -23.94
N LYS A 147 -1.61 16.53 -24.57
CA LYS A 147 -1.74 15.18 -24.00
C LYS A 147 -0.36 14.77 -23.48
N THR A 148 -0.18 14.85 -22.17
CA THR A 148 1.08 14.62 -21.47
C THR A 148 1.43 13.14 -21.56
N GLU A 149 2.34 12.80 -22.47
CA GLU A 149 2.95 11.47 -22.54
C GLU A 149 3.64 11.20 -21.19
N VAL A 150 3.24 10.10 -20.54
CA VAL A 150 4.02 9.55 -19.44
C VAL A 150 5.37 9.18 -20.04
N ASP A 151 6.44 9.67 -19.43
CA ASP A 151 7.81 9.38 -19.88
C ASP A 151 8.06 7.86 -19.86
N LYS A 152 8.32 7.29 -21.05
CA LYS A 152 8.58 5.86 -21.23
C LYS A 152 9.80 5.42 -20.42
N GLU A 153 10.80 6.27 -20.28
CA GLU A 153 12.00 5.97 -19.50
C GLU A 153 11.67 5.79 -18.01
N SER A 154 10.82 6.66 -17.46
CA SER A 154 10.33 6.53 -16.08
C SER A 154 9.52 5.25 -15.85
N ILE A 155 8.73 4.80 -16.83
CA ILE A 155 8.03 3.50 -16.75
C ILE A 155 9.04 2.36 -16.72
N HIS A 156 10.01 2.35 -17.64
CA HIS A 156 11.04 1.31 -17.70
C HIS A 156 11.83 1.22 -16.40
N LYS A 157 12.29 2.35 -15.84
CA LYS A 157 13.02 2.36 -14.56
C LYS A 157 12.19 1.79 -13.41
N LEU A 158 10.90 2.14 -13.33
CA LEU A 158 10.02 1.57 -12.32
C LEU A 158 9.84 0.06 -12.52
N GLU A 159 9.73 -0.41 -13.75
CA GLU A 159 9.59 -1.83 -14.07
C GLU A 159 10.87 -2.62 -13.76
N ASP A 160 12.05 -2.06 -14.02
CA ASP A 160 13.35 -2.65 -13.68
C ASP A 160 13.47 -2.82 -12.16
N VAL A 161 13.25 -1.73 -11.41
CA VAL A 161 13.26 -1.76 -9.93
C VAL A 161 12.23 -2.76 -9.39
N THR A 162 11.03 -2.81 -9.98
CA THR A 162 10.01 -3.76 -9.56
C THR A 162 10.45 -5.20 -9.82
N THR A 163 11.13 -5.46 -10.93
CA THR A 163 11.65 -6.78 -11.29
C THR A 163 12.71 -7.23 -10.29
N ASP A 164 13.65 -6.35 -9.96
CA ASP A 164 14.67 -6.60 -8.94
C ASP A 164 14.04 -6.91 -7.57
N VAL A 165 13.02 -6.14 -7.17
CA VAL A 165 12.29 -6.38 -5.93
C VAL A 165 11.60 -7.75 -5.93
N ILE A 166 10.93 -8.13 -7.02
CA ILE A 166 10.23 -9.42 -7.11
C ILE A 166 11.23 -10.58 -7.05
N GLN A 167 12.37 -10.48 -7.74
CA GLN A 167 13.40 -11.52 -7.71
C GLN A 167 13.99 -11.70 -6.32
N ASN A 168 14.33 -10.60 -5.63
CA ASN A 168 14.86 -10.66 -4.27
C ASN A 168 13.82 -11.12 -3.24
N LEU A 169 12.52 -10.90 -3.50
CA LEU A 169 11.43 -11.31 -2.63
C LEU A 169 10.75 -12.62 -3.07
N GLN A 170 11.37 -13.42 -3.94
CA GLN A 170 10.79 -14.65 -4.46
C GLN A 170 10.40 -15.63 -3.33
N ARG A 171 11.21 -15.72 -2.27
CA ARG A 171 10.94 -16.57 -1.09
C ARG A 171 9.69 -16.15 -0.31
N TYR A 172 9.21 -14.92 -0.49
CA TYR A 172 7.97 -14.40 0.11
C TYR A 172 6.75 -14.55 -0.81
N GLY A 173 6.87 -15.26 -1.94
CA GLY A 173 5.78 -15.43 -2.90
C GLY A 173 5.40 -14.13 -3.61
N ALA A 174 6.38 -13.25 -3.88
CA ALA A 174 6.14 -11.94 -4.48
C ALA A 174 5.49 -12.01 -5.87
N LYS A 175 4.33 -11.35 -6.02
CA LYS A 175 3.55 -11.31 -7.26
C LYS A 175 3.16 -9.88 -7.61
N LYS A 176 3.58 -9.42 -8.79
CA LYS A 176 3.17 -8.11 -9.33
C LYS A 176 1.67 -8.10 -9.59
N LEU A 177 0.96 -7.09 -9.07
CA LEU A 177 -0.45 -6.91 -9.39
C LEU A 177 -0.63 -6.52 -10.85
N SER A 178 -1.75 -6.92 -11.43
CA SER A 178 -2.04 -6.73 -12.85
C SER A 178 -3.53 -6.60 -13.14
N LEU A 179 -3.83 -6.11 -14.34
CA LEU A 179 -5.13 -6.34 -14.97
C LEU A 179 -5.28 -7.83 -15.28
N TYR A 180 -6.47 -8.37 -15.03
CA TYR A 180 -6.79 -9.79 -15.23
C TYR A 180 -8.22 -9.97 -15.74
N GLU A 181 -8.48 -11.11 -16.38
CA GLU A 181 -9.81 -11.49 -16.85
C GLU A 181 -10.51 -12.42 -15.85
N HIS A 182 -11.81 -12.21 -15.66
CA HIS A 182 -12.67 -13.07 -14.87
C HIS A 182 -14.09 -13.02 -15.44
N GLU A 183 -14.67 -14.20 -15.73
CA GLU A 183 -16.04 -14.31 -16.25
C GLU A 183 -16.31 -13.41 -17.48
N GLY A 184 -15.32 -13.32 -18.38
CA GLY A 184 -15.41 -12.51 -19.61
C GLY A 184 -15.23 -10.99 -19.42
N ASN A 185 -14.96 -10.52 -18.20
CA ASN A 185 -14.72 -9.11 -17.88
C ASN A 185 -13.28 -8.88 -17.42
N VAL A 186 -12.76 -7.68 -17.65
CA VAL A 186 -11.43 -7.26 -17.17
C VAL A 186 -11.57 -6.57 -15.81
N PHE A 187 -10.68 -6.92 -14.88
CA PHE A 187 -10.59 -6.34 -13.54
C PHE A 187 -9.16 -5.88 -13.24
N SER A 188 -9.00 -4.99 -12.27
CA SER A 188 -7.70 -4.42 -11.89
C SER A 188 -7.34 -4.74 -10.45
N GLN A 189 -6.37 -5.63 -10.24
CA GLN A 189 -5.89 -5.97 -8.88
C GLN A 189 -5.38 -4.73 -8.13
N GLN A 190 -4.81 -3.75 -8.82
CA GLN A 190 -4.37 -2.49 -8.21
C GLN A 190 -5.58 -1.69 -7.70
N SER A 191 -6.65 -1.60 -8.49
CA SER A 191 -7.89 -0.94 -8.06
C SER A 191 -8.56 -1.69 -6.91
N GLU A 192 -8.55 -3.03 -6.91
CA GLU A 192 -9.05 -3.84 -5.78
C GLU A 192 -8.25 -3.59 -4.50
N PHE A 193 -6.93 -3.47 -4.60
CA PHE A 193 -6.05 -3.14 -3.48
C PHE A 193 -6.31 -1.72 -2.96
N ILE A 194 -6.41 -0.73 -3.85
CA ILE A 194 -6.71 0.66 -3.48
C ILE A 194 -8.10 0.76 -2.86
N HIS A 195 -9.08 0.06 -3.40
CA HIS A 195 -10.43 0.01 -2.85
C HIS A 195 -10.41 -0.54 -1.41
N GLN A 196 -9.64 -1.62 -1.15
CA GLN A 196 -9.40 -2.11 0.21
C GLN A 196 -8.72 -1.08 1.11
N LEU A 197 -7.77 -0.28 0.60
CA LEU A 197 -7.13 0.77 1.41
C LEU A 197 -8.09 1.91 1.79
N VAL A 198 -9.04 2.23 0.92
CA VAL A 198 -9.96 3.36 1.09
C VAL A 198 -11.20 2.95 1.89
N GLY A 199 -11.85 1.88 1.47
CA GLY A 199 -13.16 1.43 1.96
C GLY A 199 -13.09 0.18 2.83
N GLU A 200 -11.90 -0.35 3.10
CA GLU A 200 -11.65 -1.62 3.79
C GLU A 200 -12.10 -2.86 3.01
N ARG A 201 -13.18 -2.83 2.22
CA ARG A 201 -13.74 -4.00 1.51
C ARG A 201 -12.90 -4.53 0.36
N ARG A 202 -12.98 -5.86 0.18
CA ARG A 202 -12.34 -6.58 -0.93
C ARG A 202 -13.39 -6.89 -1.99
N GLU A 203 -13.28 -6.23 -3.12
CA GLU A 203 -14.18 -6.39 -4.26
C GLU A 203 -13.40 -6.37 -5.56
N ARG A 204 -13.98 -6.96 -6.61
CA ARG A 204 -13.41 -6.89 -7.95
C ARG A 204 -13.77 -5.55 -8.57
N ILE A 205 -12.76 -4.76 -8.94
CA ILE A 205 -12.96 -3.43 -9.50
C ILE A 205 -12.56 -3.43 -10.98
N PRO A 206 -13.51 -3.19 -11.90
CA PRO A 206 -13.19 -3.08 -13.32
C PRO A 206 -12.43 -1.77 -13.60
N PRO A 207 -11.52 -1.74 -14.59
CA PRO A 207 -10.99 -0.48 -15.08
C PRO A 207 -12.13 0.28 -15.77
N THR A 208 -12.28 1.57 -15.45
CA THR A 208 -13.29 2.43 -16.07
C THR A 208 -12.64 3.46 -16.99
N TRP A 209 -13.45 4.12 -17.80
CA TRP A 209 -13.04 5.29 -18.59
C TRP A 209 -12.78 6.54 -17.72
N GLY A 210 -13.23 6.51 -16.46
CA GLY A 210 -13.00 7.56 -15.48
C GLY A 210 -11.66 7.43 -14.77
N THR A 211 -11.52 8.09 -13.64
CA THR A 211 -10.32 7.94 -12.81
C THR A 211 -10.38 6.64 -12.01
N ILE A 212 -9.22 6.12 -11.61
CA ILE A 212 -9.17 5.04 -10.61
C ILE A 212 -9.86 5.52 -9.33
N ALA A 213 -9.63 6.77 -8.91
CA ALA A 213 -10.29 7.40 -7.77
C ALA A 213 -11.82 7.29 -7.80
N SER A 214 -12.47 7.58 -8.93
CA SER A 214 -13.93 7.46 -9.05
C SER A 214 -14.42 6.01 -9.02
N SER A 215 -13.57 5.06 -9.45
CA SER A 215 -13.93 3.64 -9.55
C SER A 215 -13.79 2.91 -8.21
N VAL A 216 -12.80 3.29 -7.41
CA VAL A 216 -12.49 2.66 -6.12
C VAL A 216 -13.24 3.27 -4.94
N TYR A 217 -13.81 4.47 -5.11
CA TYR A 217 -14.62 5.13 -4.08
C TYR A 217 -16.09 4.72 -4.20
N SER A 218 -16.40 3.53 -3.68
CA SER A 218 -17.78 3.04 -3.52
C SER A 218 -18.34 3.34 -2.12
N ASP A 219 -17.47 3.45 -1.11
CA ASP A 219 -17.86 3.67 0.29
C ASP A 219 -17.75 5.15 0.66
N ARG A 220 -18.77 5.70 1.32
CA ARG A 220 -18.77 7.09 1.79
C ARG A 220 -18.01 7.20 3.11
N LEU A 221 -16.91 7.93 3.08
CA LEU A 221 -16.05 8.18 4.25
C LEU A 221 -16.41 9.51 4.92
N ILE A 222 -16.83 9.44 6.19
CA ILE A 222 -17.16 10.61 7.01
C ILE A 222 -16.13 10.74 8.12
N PHE A 223 -15.24 11.72 7.99
CA PHE A 223 -14.18 11.99 8.96
C PHE A 223 -14.69 12.86 10.11
N GLY A 224 -14.85 12.26 11.29
CA GLY A 224 -15.05 12.97 12.55
C GLY A 224 -13.73 13.38 13.21
N LYS A 225 -13.80 13.94 14.43
CA LYS A 225 -12.60 14.38 15.17
C LYS A 225 -11.71 13.21 15.63
N LYS A 226 -12.31 12.07 15.97
CA LYS A 226 -11.61 10.88 16.52
C LYS A 226 -11.96 9.57 15.81
N ILE A 227 -13.06 9.56 15.07
CA ILE A 227 -13.65 8.38 14.47
C ILE A 227 -13.92 8.71 13.00
N ILE A 228 -13.70 7.72 12.15
CA ILE A 228 -14.07 7.71 10.74
C ILE A 228 -15.27 6.78 10.64
N GLU A 229 -16.38 7.29 10.09
CA GLU A 229 -17.53 6.46 9.76
C GLU A 229 -17.45 6.09 8.27
N ILE A 230 -17.49 4.79 8.00
CA ILE A 230 -17.47 4.21 6.65
C ILE A 230 -18.89 3.72 6.37
N ARG A 231 -19.58 4.34 5.42
CA ARG A 231 -20.93 3.94 5.02
C ARG A 231 -20.92 3.29 3.65
N HIS A 232 -21.59 2.16 3.56
CA HIS A 232 -21.75 1.39 2.33
C HIS A 232 -23.17 0.83 2.26
N GLU A 233 -23.56 0.24 1.14
CA GLU A 233 -24.91 -0.29 0.91
C GLU A 233 -25.35 -1.33 1.96
N ALA A 234 -24.39 -2.10 2.50
CA ALA A 234 -24.63 -3.16 3.48
C ALA A 234 -24.72 -2.67 4.94
N GLY A 235 -24.55 -1.38 5.23
CA GLY A 235 -24.53 -0.84 6.60
C GLY A 235 -23.45 0.22 6.85
N TRP A 236 -22.94 0.29 8.08
CA TRP A 236 -21.89 1.23 8.47
C TRP A 236 -20.85 0.57 9.39
N ARG A 237 -19.61 1.06 9.31
CA ARG A 237 -18.49 0.68 10.16
C ARG A 237 -17.82 1.93 10.72
N PHE A 238 -17.14 1.76 11.85
CA PHE A 238 -16.35 2.81 12.48
C PHE A 238 -14.88 2.42 12.51
N ALA A 239 -14.00 3.37 12.21
CA ALA A 239 -12.56 3.19 12.25
C ALA A 239 -11.90 4.32 13.05
N GLY A 240 -10.78 4.01 13.69
CA GLY A 240 -9.86 4.99 14.26
C GLY A 240 -8.60 5.06 13.40
N MET A 241 -7.99 6.24 13.31
CA MET A 241 -6.71 6.42 12.63
C MET A 241 -5.66 6.83 13.66
N PHE A 242 -4.58 6.05 13.72
CA PHE A 242 -3.41 6.35 14.54
C PHE A 242 -2.19 6.45 13.65
N GLY A 243 -1.40 7.51 13.84
CA GLY A 243 -0.17 7.72 13.10
C GLY A 243 0.91 8.22 14.03
N TRP A 244 2.03 7.50 14.09
CA TRP A 244 3.26 8.02 14.69
C TRP A 244 4.20 8.47 13.58
N LYS A 245 4.77 9.66 13.77
CA LYS A 245 5.63 10.28 12.77
C LYS A 245 7.05 9.75 12.82
N GLU A 246 7.49 9.36 14.02
CA GLU A 246 8.88 9.07 14.30
C GLU A 246 9.10 7.66 14.89
N TYR A 247 9.85 6.80 14.18
CA TYR A 247 10.58 5.65 14.73
C TYR A 247 11.71 6.10 15.70
N PRO A 248 12.05 5.26 16.69
CA PRO A 248 13.23 5.49 17.51
C PRO A 248 14.53 5.48 16.70
N ALA A 249 15.58 6.11 17.25
CA ALA A 249 16.91 6.16 16.62
C ALA A 249 17.54 4.77 16.36
N LYS A 250 17.11 3.76 17.11
CA LYS A 250 17.46 2.35 16.88
C LYS A 250 16.20 1.57 16.59
N THR A 251 16.14 0.95 15.43
CA THR A 251 15.10 -0.02 15.08
C THR A 251 15.65 -1.45 15.19
N LYS A 252 14.76 -2.39 15.51
CA LYS A 252 15.06 -3.82 15.54
C LYS A 252 14.03 -4.54 14.66
N ALA A 253 14.42 -5.70 14.13
CA ALA A 253 13.45 -6.60 13.51
C ALA A 253 12.33 -6.93 14.51
N GLY A 254 11.11 -7.03 14.00
CA GLY A 254 9.94 -7.43 14.79
C GLY A 254 9.32 -6.38 15.72
N MET A 255 9.77 -5.12 15.68
CA MET A 255 9.20 -4.05 16.52
C MET A 255 7.68 -3.84 16.35
N THR A 256 7.13 -4.27 15.22
CA THR A 256 5.70 -4.16 14.90
C THR A 256 4.97 -5.50 14.94
N ASP A 257 5.61 -6.59 15.34
CA ASP A 257 5.02 -7.94 15.29
C ASP A 257 3.83 -8.09 16.23
N GLY A 258 3.82 -7.33 17.34
CA GLY A 258 2.67 -7.27 18.24
C GLY A 258 1.39 -6.75 17.57
N LEU A 259 1.48 -6.08 16.40
CA LEU A 259 0.29 -5.75 15.62
C LEU A 259 -0.36 -7.00 15.02
N LEU A 260 0.44 -8.01 14.66
CA LEU A 260 -0.05 -9.24 14.02
C LEU A 260 -0.87 -10.12 14.97
N THR A 261 -0.81 -9.86 16.29
CA THR A 261 -1.55 -10.58 17.33
C THR A 261 -2.83 -9.88 17.77
N LEU A 262 -3.15 -8.70 17.22
CA LEU A 262 -4.32 -7.93 17.66
C LEU A 262 -5.65 -8.61 17.24
N PRO A 263 -6.67 -8.62 18.12
CA PRO A 263 -7.96 -9.26 17.85
C PRO A 263 -8.94 -8.29 17.14
N PHE A 264 -8.46 -7.56 16.14
CA PHE A 264 -9.31 -6.68 15.32
C PHE A 264 -8.70 -6.42 13.94
N GLU A 265 -9.54 -5.97 13.03
CA GLU A 265 -9.16 -5.61 11.65
C GLU A 265 -8.41 -4.27 11.64
N PHE A 266 -7.34 -4.18 10.86
CA PHE A 266 -6.61 -2.93 10.67
C PHE A 266 -5.85 -2.90 9.35
N ILE A 267 -5.52 -1.68 8.93
CA ILE A 267 -4.58 -1.44 7.83
C ILE A 267 -3.39 -0.71 8.43
N PHE A 268 -2.23 -1.36 8.40
CA PHE A 268 -0.98 -0.77 8.84
C PHE A 268 -0.15 -0.42 7.61
N THR A 269 0.18 0.86 7.44
CA THR A 269 0.96 1.35 6.32
C THR A 269 2.22 2.05 6.83
N GLN A 270 3.37 1.66 6.28
CA GLN A 270 4.63 2.35 6.51
C GLN A 270 5.16 2.85 5.17
N SER A 271 5.88 3.97 5.19
CA SER A 271 6.48 4.56 4.00
C SER A 271 7.97 4.74 4.21
N PHE A 272 8.75 4.43 3.20
CA PHE A 272 10.19 4.57 3.17
C PHE A 272 10.58 5.35 1.91
N VAL A 273 11.34 6.43 2.08
CA VAL A 273 11.81 7.29 0.98
C VAL A 273 13.31 7.42 1.10
N PHE A 274 14.02 7.14 0.01
CA PHE A 274 15.48 7.28 -0.02
C PHE A 274 15.88 8.76 -0.08
N LYS A 275 16.97 9.11 0.62
CA LYS A 275 17.53 10.46 0.62
C LYS A 275 19.03 10.41 0.37
N SER A 276 19.55 11.33 -0.42
CA SER A 276 21.00 11.52 -0.57
C SER A 276 21.60 12.09 0.71
N LYS A 277 22.86 11.70 0.96
CA LYS A 277 23.68 12.18 2.08
C LYS A 277 23.99 13.68 2.00
N THR A 278 23.85 14.32 0.84
CA THR A 278 24.30 15.71 0.60
C THR A 278 23.25 16.79 0.89
N LEU A 279 22.03 16.44 1.29
CA LEU A 279 20.99 17.42 1.60
C LEU A 279 21.15 17.96 3.04
N PRO A 280 21.39 19.27 3.24
CA PRO A 280 21.37 19.86 4.58
C PRO A 280 19.97 19.74 5.19
N SER A 281 19.91 19.31 6.45
CA SER A 281 18.69 19.12 7.27
C SER A 281 17.87 20.40 7.55
N ARG A 282 18.16 21.51 6.85
CA ARG A 282 17.81 22.88 7.26
C ARG A 282 16.70 23.58 6.47
N LEU A 283 16.10 22.95 5.45
CA LEU A 283 14.98 23.54 4.67
C LEU A 283 13.57 23.17 5.15
N TRP A 284 13.43 22.47 6.29
CA TRP A 284 12.17 21.83 6.67
C TRP A 284 11.43 22.64 7.73
N GLY A 285 10.94 23.80 7.28
CA GLY A 285 10.21 24.80 8.06
C GLY A 285 8.94 25.29 7.35
N ALA A 286 8.15 24.40 6.74
CA ALA A 286 6.73 24.63 6.47
C ALA A 286 6.06 23.26 6.28
N ASN A 287 5.22 22.88 7.25
CA ASN A 287 4.45 21.62 7.34
C ASN A 287 5.25 20.34 7.68
N LYS A 288 5.61 20.27 8.97
CA LYS A 288 5.72 19.08 9.85
C LYS A 288 5.98 17.71 9.20
N ILE A 289 7.25 17.29 9.19
CA ILE A 289 7.81 16.02 9.70
C ILE A 289 9.34 16.19 9.66
N LYS A 290 10.03 16.08 10.81
CA LYS A 290 11.50 16.15 10.91
C LYS A 290 12.04 14.75 11.10
N TRP A 291 13.16 14.44 10.47
CA TRP A 291 13.86 13.17 10.68
C TRP A 291 15.36 13.30 10.50
N SER A 292 16.10 12.80 11.46
CA SER A 292 17.55 12.85 11.60
C SER A 292 18.25 11.66 10.93
N MET A 293 19.41 11.95 10.34
CA MET A 293 20.33 11.02 9.68
C MET A 293 20.91 9.96 10.64
N LEU A 294 21.22 8.79 10.08
CA LEU A 294 22.11 7.78 10.64
C LEU A 294 23.56 8.14 10.30
N GLU A 295 24.34 8.56 11.29
CA GLU A 295 25.79 8.46 11.27
C GLU A 295 26.22 7.06 11.72
N THR A 296 27.15 6.48 10.97
CA THR A 296 27.80 5.19 11.23
C THR A 296 29.03 5.36 12.12
N ALA A 297 29.15 4.54 13.19
CA ALA A 297 30.35 3.83 13.70
C ALA A 297 30.29 3.60 15.24
N PRO A 298 31.07 2.68 15.84
CA PRO A 298 31.61 1.40 15.37
C PRO A 298 31.06 0.21 16.18
N VAL A 299 31.40 -0.99 15.71
CA VAL A 299 31.20 -2.30 16.31
C VAL A 299 31.71 -2.34 17.75
N HIS A 300 30.85 -2.71 18.71
CA HIS A 300 31.28 -3.33 19.96
C HIS A 300 30.42 -4.55 20.28
N LYS A 301 31.15 -5.64 20.53
CA LYS A 301 30.75 -6.97 21.03
C LYS A 301 29.67 -6.87 22.11
N PHE A 302 28.63 -7.70 22.05
CA PHE A 302 28.54 -9.03 22.65
C PHE A 302 27.39 -9.81 22.02
#